data_AF-A0AAV9AMK2-F1
#
_entry.id   AF-A0AAV9AMK2-F1
#
_cell.length_a   1.000
_cell.length_b   1.000
_cell.length_c   1.000
_cell.angle_alpha   90.00
_cell.angle_beta   90.00
_cell.angle_gamma   90.00
#
_symmetry.space_group_name_H-M   'P 1'
#
loop_
_entity.id
_entity.type
_entity.pdbx_description
1 polymer ?
#
loop_
_entity_poly.entity_id
_entity_poly.type
_entity_poly.pdbx_seq_one_letter_code
_entity_poly.pdbx_strand_id
1 'polypeptide(L)'
;MAELKRSLYALFSQYGRILDVVALKTEKLRGQAWVVFSEVTAASSAVRQMQNFPFYDKPMRIQYAKSKSDCVAKVDGTYVPREKKKRQEEKAERKRKAEDTPHAAPNGASAQNNGTPMLFQQFPGFREVRMIEAKPGIAFVEYSDETHASIAMQNLQGFKITPLHPMTISYAKK
;
A
#
# COMPACT_ATOMS: atom_id res chain seq x y z
N MET A 1 16.32 2.50 -17.02
CA MET A 1 15.76 1.15 -16.74
C MET A 1 16.68 0.05 -17.25
N ALA A 2 17.18 0.12 -18.50
CA ALA A 2 18.06 -0.91 -19.04
C ALA A 2 19.32 -1.11 -18.19
N GLU A 3 19.93 -0.04 -17.71
CA GLU A 3 21.10 -0.11 -16.82
C GLU A 3 20.77 -0.77 -15.47
N LEU A 4 19.72 -0.31 -14.78
CA LEU A 4 19.24 -0.94 -13.54
C LEU A 4 19.03 -2.45 -13.69
N LYS A 5 18.39 -2.90 -14.78
CA LYS A 5 18.17 -4.32 -15.05
C LYS A 5 19.49 -5.08 -15.25
N ARG A 6 20.44 -4.50 -16.00
CA ARG A 6 21.77 -5.09 -16.22
C ARG A 6 22.56 -5.20 -14.92
N SER A 7 22.57 -4.15 -14.10
CA SER A 7 23.26 -4.15 -12.81
C SER A 7 22.65 -5.16 -11.84
N LEU A 8 21.32 -5.24 -11.76
CA LEU A 8 20.64 -6.26 -10.96
C LEU A 8 20.96 -7.67 -11.48
N TYR A 9 20.92 -7.89 -12.79
CA TYR A 9 21.26 -9.19 -13.37
C TYR A 9 22.70 -9.59 -13.03
N ALA A 10 23.66 -8.68 -13.21
CA ALA A 10 25.08 -8.93 -12.89
C ALA A 10 25.30 -9.20 -11.41
N LEU A 11 24.62 -8.48 -10.52
CA LEU A 11 24.77 -8.64 -9.08
C LEU A 11 24.16 -9.96 -8.57
N PHE A 12 23.00 -10.35 -9.10
CA PHE A 12 22.26 -11.51 -8.59
C PHE A 12 22.59 -12.82 -9.31
N SER A 13 23.25 -12.80 -10.46
CA SER A 13 23.60 -14.01 -11.22
C SER A 13 24.52 -14.96 -10.45
N GLN A 14 25.28 -14.46 -9.46
CA GLN A 14 26.12 -15.27 -8.58
C GLN A 14 25.34 -16.27 -7.71
N TYR A 15 24.05 -16.01 -7.44
CA TYR A 15 23.22 -16.86 -6.59
C TYR A 15 22.56 -18.00 -7.36
N GLY A 16 22.39 -17.85 -8.67
CA GLY A 16 21.74 -18.84 -9.51
C GLY A 16 21.26 -18.26 -10.83
N ARG A 17 20.72 -19.13 -11.69
CA ARG A 17 20.20 -18.75 -13.01
C ARG A 17 18.98 -17.85 -12.87
N ILE A 18 19.06 -16.67 -13.47
CA ILE A 18 17.96 -15.70 -13.52
C ILE A 18 17.13 -15.96 -14.77
N LEU A 19 15.81 -16.11 -14.60
CA LEU A 19 14.83 -16.26 -15.67
C LEU A 19 14.39 -14.90 -16.23
N ASP A 20 14.17 -13.91 -15.36
CA ASP A 20 13.73 -12.58 -15.76
C ASP A 20 14.08 -11.52 -14.70
N VAL A 21 14.27 -10.28 -15.16
CA VAL A 21 14.39 -9.09 -14.32
C VAL A 21 13.37 -8.05 -14.77
N VAL A 22 12.35 -7.86 -13.94
CA VAL A 22 11.26 -6.92 -14.19
C VAL A 22 11.49 -5.64 -13.39
N ALA A 23 11.54 -4.51 -14.07
CA ALA A 23 11.61 -3.19 -13.46
C ALA A 23 10.83 -2.20 -14.35
N LEU A 24 9.93 -1.42 -13.76
CA LEU A 24 9.03 -0.50 -14.46
C LEU A 24 9.32 0.96 -14.07
N LYS A 25 9.20 1.89 -15.03
CA LYS A 25 9.50 3.33 -14.82
C LYS A 25 8.28 4.12 -14.31
N THR A 26 7.14 3.46 -14.11
CA THR A 26 5.92 4.10 -13.63
C THR A 26 6.14 4.66 -12.23
N GLU A 27 5.52 5.79 -11.91
CA GLU A 27 5.72 6.45 -10.60
C GLU A 27 5.44 5.52 -9.42
N LYS A 28 4.40 4.69 -9.53
CA LYS A 28 4.00 3.74 -8.48
C LYS A 28 5.02 2.62 -8.23
N LEU A 29 5.82 2.26 -9.22
CA LEU A 29 6.76 1.12 -9.16
C LEU A 29 8.22 1.55 -9.28
N ARG A 30 8.50 2.86 -9.32
CA ARG A 30 9.87 3.37 -9.36
C ARG A 30 10.57 2.97 -8.06
N GLY A 31 11.80 2.47 -8.19
CA GLY A 31 12.58 1.95 -7.06
C GLY A 31 12.24 0.51 -6.68
N GLN A 32 11.35 -0.17 -7.40
CA GLN A 32 11.03 -1.58 -7.20
C GLN A 32 11.44 -2.40 -8.44
N ALA A 33 11.94 -3.60 -8.18
CA ALA A 33 12.26 -4.58 -9.20
C ALA A 33 11.97 -5.99 -8.69
N TRP A 34 11.72 -6.91 -9.62
CA TRP A 34 11.58 -8.34 -9.37
C TRP A 34 12.68 -9.07 -10.11
N VAL A 35 13.47 -9.84 -9.36
CA VAL A 35 14.45 -10.77 -9.90
C VAL A 35 13.87 -12.16 -9.74
N VAL A 36 13.72 -12.87 -10.86
CA VAL A 36 13.12 -14.21 -10.89
C VAL A 36 14.23 -15.22 -11.10
N PHE A 37 14.45 -16.09 -10.13
CA PHE A 37 15.39 -17.21 -10.25
C PHE A 37 14.68 -18.47 -10.77
N SER A 38 15.45 -19.38 -11.37
CA SER A 38 14.95 -20.73 -11.69
C SER A 38 14.73 -21.55 -10.43
N GLU A 39 15.61 -21.39 -9.43
CA GLU A 39 15.60 -22.17 -8.19
C GLU A 39 15.15 -21.33 -6.99
N VAL A 40 14.34 -21.93 -6.12
CA VAL A 40 13.89 -21.29 -4.87
C VAL A 40 15.05 -21.10 -3.89
N THR A 41 15.98 -22.06 -3.85
CA THR A 41 17.17 -22.01 -2.99
C THR A 41 18.07 -20.81 -3.32
N ALA A 42 18.29 -20.54 -4.61
CA ALA A 42 19.00 -19.35 -5.08
C ALA A 42 18.32 -18.06 -4.61
N ALA A 43 16.99 -17.98 -4.72
CA ALA A 43 16.23 -16.84 -4.23
C ALA A 43 16.37 -16.65 -2.71
N SER A 44 16.33 -17.73 -1.93
CA SER A 44 16.52 -17.68 -0.47
C SER A 44 17.91 -17.21 -0.07
N SER A 45 18.95 -17.67 -0.76
CA SER A 45 20.33 -17.21 -0.53
C SER A 45 20.48 -15.73 -0.85
N ALA A 46 19.94 -15.27 -1.98
CA ALA A 46 19.95 -13.87 -2.39
C ALA A 46 19.24 -12.97 -1.36
N VAL A 47 18.05 -13.36 -0.88
CA VAL A 47 17.29 -12.60 0.13
C VAL A 47 18.09 -12.42 1.42
N ARG A 48 18.81 -13.45 1.87
CA ARG A 48 19.58 -13.41 3.12
C ARG A 48 20.86 -12.58 2.99
N GLN A 49 21.61 -12.76 1.91
CA GLN A 49 22.93 -12.15 1.75
C GLN A 49 22.88 -10.71 1.24
N MET A 50 21.90 -10.37 0.41
CA MET A 50 21.80 -9.05 -0.22
C MET A 50 20.88 -8.09 0.54
N GLN A 51 20.40 -8.48 1.72
CA GLN A 51 19.59 -7.58 2.55
C GLN A 51 20.41 -6.38 3.01
N ASN A 52 19.86 -5.18 2.83
CA ASN A 52 20.51 -3.89 3.11
C ASN A 52 21.80 -3.64 2.34
N PHE A 53 22.13 -4.44 1.32
CA PHE A 53 23.32 -4.23 0.50
C PHE A 53 23.27 -2.85 -0.18
N PRO A 54 24.33 -2.02 -0.07
CA PRO A 54 24.37 -0.72 -0.73
C PRO A 54 24.36 -0.88 -2.25
N PHE A 55 23.33 -0.34 -2.90
CA PHE A 55 23.17 -0.40 -4.36
C PHE A 55 22.75 0.97 -4.88
N TYR A 56 23.59 1.58 -5.73
CA TYR A 56 23.47 3.00 -6.10
C TYR A 56 23.30 3.90 -4.87
N ASP A 57 24.20 3.71 -3.88
CA ASP A 57 24.27 4.48 -2.63
C ASP A 57 23.02 4.42 -1.75
N LYS A 58 22.18 3.40 -1.96
CA LYS A 58 21.00 3.13 -1.12
C LYS A 58 20.98 1.69 -0.66
N PRO A 59 20.72 1.40 0.63
CA PRO A 59 20.58 0.03 1.10
C PRO A 59 19.35 -0.61 0.44
N MET A 60 19.55 -1.73 -0.26
CA MET A 60 18.47 -2.44 -0.92
C MET A 60 17.66 -3.28 0.09
N ARG A 61 16.33 -3.22 0.00
CA ARG A 61 15.45 -4.08 0.79
C ARG A 61 14.82 -5.17 -0.08
N ILE A 62 15.02 -6.42 0.32
CA ILE A 62 14.63 -7.60 -0.47
C ILE A 62 13.60 -8.41 0.31
N GLN A 63 12.55 -8.84 -0.39
CA GLN A 63 11.48 -9.70 0.14
C GLN A 63 11.03 -10.67 -0.95
N TYR A 64 10.46 -11.81 -0.54
CA TYR A 64 9.79 -12.70 -1.48
C TYR A 64 8.58 -12.01 -2.13
N ALA A 65 8.32 -12.35 -3.39
CA ALA A 65 7.14 -11.87 -4.09
C ALA A 65 5.87 -12.50 -3.51
N LYS A 66 4.80 -11.71 -3.40
CA LYS A 66 3.49 -12.19 -2.89
C LYS A 66 2.79 -13.19 -3.82
N SER A 67 3.14 -13.18 -5.11
CA SER A 67 2.59 -14.08 -6.12
C SER A 67 3.69 -14.54 -7.06
N LYS A 68 3.51 -15.72 -7.66
CA LYS A 68 4.41 -16.21 -8.73
C LYS A 68 4.49 -15.21 -9.88
N SER A 69 5.67 -15.12 -10.48
CA SER A 69 5.90 -14.35 -11.70
C SER A 69 5.28 -15.07 -12.90
N ASP A 70 4.86 -14.28 -13.89
CA ASP A 70 4.23 -14.82 -15.09
C ASP A 70 5.16 -15.77 -15.86
N CYS A 71 6.48 -15.52 -15.86
CA CYS A 71 7.46 -16.42 -16.48
C CYS A 71 7.54 -17.78 -15.78
N VAL A 72 7.54 -17.83 -14.44
CA VAL A 72 7.52 -19.09 -13.68
C VAL A 72 6.20 -19.82 -13.90
N ALA A 73 5.07 -19.12 -13.83
CA ALA A 73 3.77 -19.74 -14.04
C ALA A 73 3.61 -20.35 -15.45
N LYS A 74 4.23 -19.74 -16.48
CA LYS A 74 4.26 -20.29 -17.84
C LYS A 74 5.09 -21.56 -17.94
N VAL A 75 6.25 -21.60 -17.28
CA VAL A 75 7.11 -22.79 -17.25
C VAL A 75 6.44 -23.93 -16.47
N ASP A 76 5.80 -23.62 -15.35
CA ASP A 76 5.07 -24.60 -14.53
C ASP A 76 3.75 -25.09 -15.17
N GLY A 77 3.33 -24.51 -16.31
CA GLY A 77 2.03 -24.81 -16.93
C GLY A 77 0.81 -24.32 -16.15
N THR A 78 1.01 -23.50 -15.11
CA THR A 78 -0.05 -22.95 -14.24
C THR A 78 -0.45 -21.52 -14.60
N TYR A 79 0.01 -21.02 -15.76
CA TYR A 79 -0.24 -19.65 -16.18
C TYR A 79 -1.71 -19.42 -16.52
N VAL A 80 -2.38 -18.64 -15.68
CA VAL A 80 -3.69 -18.06 -16.00
C VAL A 80 -3.46 -16.62 -16.47
N PRO A 81 -3.83 -16.27 -17.73
CA PRO A 81 -3.76 -14.89 -18.19
C PRO A 81 -4.52 -13.98 -17.23
N ARG A 82 -3.82 -13.03 -16.61
CA ARG A 82 -4.47 -12.02 -15.77
C ARG A 82 -5.27 -11.11 -16.70
N GLU A 83 -6.58 -11.30 -16.76
CA GLU A 83 -7.47 -10.38 -17.48
C GLU A 83 -7.25 -8.96 -16.95
N LYS A 84 -6.61 -8.10 -17.76
CA LYS A 84 -6.40 -6.69 -17.42
C LYS A 84 -7.73 -5.96 -17.13
N LYS A 85 -8.84 -6.49 -17.65
CA LYS A 85 -10.21 -5.99 -17.47
C LYS A 85 -10.82 -6.37 -16.12
N LYS A 86 -10.66 -7.63 -15.69
CA LYS A 86 -11.24 -8.12 -14.43
C LYS A 86 -10.62 -7.48 -13.19
N ARG A 87 -9.38 -7.00 -13.24
CA ARG A 87 -8.77 -6.23 -12.12
C ARG A 87 -9.29 -4.79 -12.04
N GLN A 88 -9.80 -4.22 -13.13
CA GLN A 88 -10.52 -2.95 -13.12
C GLN A 88 -11.98 -3.15 -12.71
N GLU A 89 -12.63 -4.21 -13.21
CA GLU A 89 -14.01 -4.57 -12.85
C GLU A 89 -14.14 -5.06 -11.41
N GLU A 90 -13.24 -5.89 -10.89
CA GLU A 90 -13.24 -6.32 -9.48
C GLU A 90 -12.94 -5.15 -8.53
N LYS A 91 -12.11 -4.18 -8.97
CA LYS A 91 -11.86 -2.94 -8.23
C LYS A 91 -13.03 -1.96 -8.32
N ALA A 92 -13.78 -1.97 -9.42
CA ALA A 92 -15.01 -1.20 -9.59
C ALA A 92 -16.21 -1.85 -8.88
N GLU A 93 -16.27 -3.18 -8.82
CA GLU A 93 -17.32 -3.97 -8.19
C GLU A 93 -17.11 -4.02 -6.68
N ARG A 94 -15.87 -4.07 -6.17
CA ARG A 94 -15.60 -3.78 -4.75
C ARG A 94 -15.96 -2.35 -4.35
N LYS A 95 -15.95 -1.40 -5.30
CA LYS A 95 -16.40 -0.02 -5.09
C LYS A 95 -17.93 0.06 -5.07
N ARG A 96 -18.61 -0.62 -6.01
CA ARG A 96 -20.08 -0.68 -6.10
C ARG A 96 -20.75 -1.52 -5.01
N LYS A 97 -20.14 -2.64 -4.59
CA LYS A 97 -20.61 -3.46 -3.45
C LYS A 97 -20.33 -2.84 -2.08
N ALA A 98 -19.42 -1.86 -2.00
CA ALA A 98 -19.27 -1.04 -0.80
C ALA A 98 -20.31 0.09 -0.71
N GLU A 99 -21.04 0.37 -1.80
CA GLU A 99 -22.11 1.39 -1.86
C GLU A 99 -23.52 0.78 -1.74
N ASP A 100 -23.68 -0.54 -1.90
CA ASP A 100 -24.98 -1.25 -1.86
C ASP A 100 -24.95 -2.43 -0.87
N THR A 101 -24.75 -2.14 0.42
CA THR A 101 -25.14 -3.07 1.49
C THR A 101 -25.76 -2.25 2.61
N PRO A 102 -27.09 -2.26 2.78
CA PRO A 102 -27.72 -1.76 3.98
C PRO A 102 -27.58 -2.86 5.03
N HIS A 103 -26.67 -2.76 6.00
CA HIS A 103 -26.71 -3.50 7.28
C HIS A 103 -25.57 -2.98 8.18
N ALA A 104 -25.92 -2.45 9.35
CA ALA A 104 -26.03 -3.20 10.60
C ALA A 104 -24.66 -3.51 11.20
N ALA A 105 -24.48 -3.06 12.44
CA ALA A 105 -23.28 -3.24 13.25
C ALA A 105 -22.81 -4.71 13.29
N PRO A 106 -21.50 -4.91 13.48
CA PRO A 106 -21.12 -5.74 14.61
C PRO A 106 -20.04 -5.06 15.46
N ASN A 107 -20.31 -5.07 16.77
CA ASN A 107 -19.28 -4.97 17.80
C ASN A 107 -18.22 -6.07 17.56
N GLY A 108 -16.95 -5.69 17.64
CA GLY A 108 -15.83 -6.62 17.59
C GLY A 108 -14.53 -5.88 17.89
N ALA A 109 -14.16 -5.84 19.18
CA ALA A 109 -12.96 -5.22 19.68
C ALA A 109 -11.67 -5.82 19.06
N SER A 110 -10.77 -4.95 18.64
CA SER A 110 -9.33 -5.23 18.52
C SER A 110 -8.59 -3.89 18.47
N ALA A 111 -8.14 -3.46 19.65
CA ALA A 111 -7.32 -2.28 19.84
C ALA A 111 -5.92 -2.50 19.25
N GLN A 112 -5.55 -1.77 18.19
CA GLN A 112 -4.16 -1.33 18.00
C GLN A 112 -4.05 -0.21 16.95
N ASN A 113 -3.70 0.99 17.42
CA ASN A 113 -3.10 2.09 16.64
C ASN A 113 -3.84 2.62 15.41
N ASN A 114 -5.06 3.17 15.57
CA ASN A 114 -5.65 4.07 14.58
C ASN A 114 -6.76 4.97 15.17
N GLY A 115 -6.40 5.82 16.14
CA GLY A 115 -7.36 6.61 16.92
C GLY A 115 -8.04 7.78 16.21
N THR A 116 -7.64 8.13 14.98
CA THR A 116 -8.25 9.24 14.23
C THR A 116 -9.62 8.89 13.65
N PRO A 117 -9.84 7.81 12.87
CA PRO A 117 -11.14 7.54 12.25
C PRO A 117 -12.27 7.36 13.27
N MET A 118 -12.01 6.70 14.41
CA MET A 118 -13.06 6.47 15.42
C MET A 118 -13.51 7.74 16.14
N LEU A 119 -12.62 8.73 16.29
CA LEU A 119 -12.93 9.99 16.96
C LEU A 119 -13.91 10.85 16.14
N PHE A 120 -13.87 10.76 14.81
CA PHE A 120 -14.75 11.53 13.92
C PHE A 120 -16.08 10.81 13.67
N GLN A 121 -16.12 9.48 13.79
CA GLN A 121 -17.34 8.67 13.64
C GLN A 121 -18.40 8.91 14.73
N GLN A 122 -18.02 9.42 15.90
CA GLN A 122 -18.98 9.72 16.97
C GLN A 122 -19.89 10.92 16.66
N PHE A 123 -19.53 11.73 15.65
CA PHE A 123 -20.32 12.89 15.25
C PHE A 123 -21.26 12.52 14.09
N PRO A 124 -22.54 12.93 14.14
CA PRO A 124 -23.48 12.73 13.06
C PRO A 124 -22.97 13.28 11.73
N GLY A 125 -23.38 12.67 10.62
CA GLY A 125 -23.00 13.13 9.28
C GLY A 125 -21.58 12.74 8.85
N PHE A 126 -20.84 11.96 9.62
CA PHE A 126 -19.52 11.45 9.20
C PHE A 126 -19.60 10.65 7.88
N ARG A 127 -18.71 10.94 6.93
CA ARG A 127 -18.60 10.19 5.66
C ARG A 127 -17.31 9.38 5.57
N GLU A 128 -16.17 10.07 5.55
CA GLU A 128 -14.87 9.43 5.30
C GLU A 128 -13.76 10.17 6.05
N VAL A 129 -12.77 9.44 6.57
CA VAL A 129 -11.44 9.99 6.88
C VAL A 129 -10.44 9.43 5.89
N ARG A 130 -9.74 10.31 5.19
CA ARG A 130 -8.64 9.97 4.29
C ARG A 130 -7.32 10.51 4.82
N MET A 131 -6.42 9.60 5.17
CA MET A 131 -5.04 9.96 5.52
C MET A 131 -4.23 10.27 4.25
N ILE A 132 -3.33 11.24 4.34
CA ILE A 132 -2.43 11.58 3.24
C ILE A 132 -1.14 10.79 3.39
N GLU A 133 -0.93 9.76 2.55
CA GLU A 133 0.30 8.94 2.58
C GLU A 133 1.57 9.77 2.31
N ALA A 134 1.45 10.90 1.60
CA ALA A 134 2.56 11.81 1.32
C ALA A 134 2.93 12.73 2.50
N LYS A 135 2.06 12.90 3.51
CA LYS A 135 2.28 13.75 4.68
C LYS A 135 1.73 13.06 5.94
N PRO A 136 2.57 12.25 6.63
CA PRO A 136 2.21 11.63 7.90
C PRO A 136 1.74 12.69 8.91
N GLY A 137 0.60 12.45 9.55
CA GLY A 137 -0.01 13.39 10.50
C GLY A 137 -1.07 14.34 9.91
N ILE A 138 -1.37 14.26 8.61
CA ILE A 138 -2.48 14.99 7.99
C ILE A 138 -3.56 14.02 7.50
N ALA A 139 -4.81 14.34 7.85
CA ALA A 139 -5.99 13.63 7.36
C ALA A 139 -7.05 14.63 6.89
N PHE A 140 -7.80 14.26 5.86
CA PHE A 140 -9.01 14.93 5.45
C PHE A 140 -10.21 14.18 6.00
N VAL A 141 -11.15 14.90 6.60
CA VAL A 141 -12.39 14.35 7.11
C VAL A 141 -13.54 14.97 6.34
N GLU A 142 -14.37 14.13 5.74
CA GLU A 142 -15.58 14.52 5.02
C GLU A 142 -16.81 14.26 5.88
N TYR A 143 -17.67 15.27 5.96
CA TYR A 143 -19.00 15.19 6.56
C TYR A 143 -20.06 15.44 5.48
N SER A 144 -21.29 14.99 5.73
CA SER A 144 -22.43 15.20 4.85
C SER A 144 -22.80 16.66 4.71
N ASP A 145 -22.62 17.43 5.79
CA ASP A 145 -23.05 18.81 5.90
C ASP A 145 -22.02 19.64 6.65
N GLU A 146 -21.92 20.92 6.30
CA GLU A 146 -21.04 21.88 6.97
C GLU A 146 -21.39 22.05 8.46
N THR A 147 -22.67 21.96 8.80
CA THR A 147 -23.15 22.07 10.19
C THR A 147 -22.61 20.93 11.05
N HIS A 148 -22.59 19.71 10.52
CA HIS A 148 -22.00 18.54 11.18
C HIS A 148 -20.47 18.64 11.26
N ALA A 149 -19.82 19.12 10.20
CA ALA A 149 -18.38 19.38 10.19
C ALA A 149 -17.97 20.41 11.26
N SER A 150 -18.79 21.46 11.44
CA SER A 150 -18.61 22.51 12.43
C SER A 150 -18.63 21.97 13.86
N ILE A 151 -19.60 21.11 14.17
CA ILE A 151 -19.76 20.51 15.49
C ILE A 151 -18.56 19.60 15.82
N ALA A 152 -18.16 18.75 14.87
CA ALA A 152 -16.99 17.88 15.04
C ALA A 152 -15.71 18.71 15.22
N MET A 153 -15.51 19.76 14.43
CA MET A 153 -14.38 20.67 14.54
C MET A 153 -14.33 21.32 15.93
N GLN A 154 -15.43 21.88 16.44
CA GLN A 154 -15.46 22.54 17.74
C GLN A 154 -15.12 21.59 18.90
N ASN A 155 -15.65 20.36 18.88
CA ASN A 155 -15.44 19.39 19.96
C ASN A 155 -14.06 18.72 19.93
N LEU A 156 -13.46 18.62 18.76
CA LEU A 156 -12.19 17.92 18.56
C LEU A 156 -10.99 18.86 18.35
N GLN A 157 -11.21 20.17 18.30
CA GLN A 157 -10.14 21.15 18.18
C GLN A 157 -9.20 21.06 19.39
N GLY A 158 -7.91 20.88 19.13
CA GLY A 158 -6.90 20.75 20.19
C GLY A 158 -6.95 19.41 20.93
N PHE A 159 -7.78 18.45 20.50
CA PHE A 159 -7.84 17.14 21.13
C PHE A 159 -6.50 16.39 20.99
N LYS A 160 -5.98 15.90 22.10
CA LYS A 160 -4.66 15.26 22.16
C LYS A 160 -4.78 13.76 21.93
N ILE A 161 -4.77 13.34 20.67
CA ILE A 161 -4.70 11.90 20.31
C ILE A 161 -3.36 11.31 20.75
N THR A 162 -2.28 12.11 20.71
CA THR A 162 -0.97 11.79 21.29
C THR A 162 -0.62 12.86 22.32
N PRO A 163 -0.07 12.52 23.51
CA PRO A 163 0.27 13.50 24.56
C PRO A 163 1.18 14.64 24.08
N LEU A 164 1.97 14.35 23.03
CA LEU A 164 3.00 15.23 22.49
C LEU A 164 2.49 16.21 21.42
N HIS A 165 1.34 15.94 20.78
CA HIS A 165 0.86 16.72 19.64
C HIS A 165 -0.67 16.90 19.68
N PRO A 166 -1.19 18.10 20.00
CA PRO A 166 -2.62 18.39 19.89
C PRO A 166 -3.06 18.41 18.43
N MET A 167 -4.25 17.87 18.15
CA MET A 167 -4.83 17.87 16.81
C MET A 167 -5.35 19.27 16.44
N THR A 168 -5.03 19.73 15.24
CA THR A 168 -5.55 20.98 14.69
C THR A 168 -6.48 20.67 13.53
N ILE A 169 -7.73 21.11 13.62
CA ILE A 169 -8.73 20.98 12.55
C ILE A 169 -8.92 22.35 11.91
N SER A 170 -9.06 22.36 10.58
CA SER A 170 -9.39 23.56 9.80
C SER A 170 -10.22 23.15 8.58
N TYR A 171 -11.07 24.05 8.09
CA TYR A 171 -11.79 23.81 6.86
C TYR A 171 -10.83 23.64 5.67
N ALA A 172 -11.14 22.67 4.81
CA ALA A 172 -10.41 22.50 3.56
C ALA A 172 -10.60 23.76 2.70
N LYS A 173 -9.49 24.31 2.21
CA LYS A 173 -9.54 25.39 1.22
C LYS A 173 -10.03 24.81 -0.10
N LYS A 174 -10.98 25.51 -0.73
CA LYS A 174 -11.52 25.16 -2.04
C LYS A 174 -10.49 25.38 -3.14
#